data_AF-A0AAW1Y2E7-F1
#
_entry.id   AF-A0AAW1Y2E7-F1
#
_cell.length_a   1.000
_cell.length_b   1.000
_cell.length_c   1.000
_cell.angle_alpha   90.00
_cell.angle_beta   90.00
_cell.angle_gamma   90.00
#
_symmetry.space_group_name_H-M   'P 1'
#
loop_
_entity.id
_entity.type
_entity.pdbx_description
1 polymer ?
#
loop_
_entity_poly.entity_id
_entity_poly.type
_entity_poly.pdbx_seq_one_letter_code
_entity_poly.pdbx_strand_id
1 'polypeptide(L)'
;MVPETLKHPFPLEQFLGFINALQSWIIYQGGEGFAEFTSRLEPGSFGSGTHAFTLDHSTGDFILTHPSLIIPPRGQIYSVNDARYFDWPEGLRKYIDTVRQGKGRYPKKYSARYICSLVADFHRTLLYGGVAMNPREHLRLVYEANPLSFLVEQAGGKGSDVNPGYEV
;
A
#
# COMPACT_ATOMS: atom_id res chain seq x y z
N MET A 1 -6.13 -12.25 33.17
CA MET A 1 -7.05 -13.27 32.63
C MET A 1 -7.46 -12.77 31.24
N VAL A 2 -6.80 -13.27 30.19
CA VAL A 2 -7.04 -12.84 28.80
C VAL A 2 -8.15 -13.72 28.21
N PRO A 3 -9.14 -13.17 27.49
CA PRO A 3 -10.30 -13.95 27.04
C PRO A 3 -9.91 -15.07 26.06
N GLU A 4 -10.61 -16.19 26.17
CA GLU A 4 -10.31 -17.47 25.50
C GLU A 4 -10.78 -17.56 24.04
N THR A 5 -10.79 -16.44 23.30
CA THR A 5 -11.34 -16.37 21.92
C THR A 5 -10.30 -16.41 20.80
N LEU A 6 -9.04 -16.73 21.10
CA LEU A 6 -7.93 -16.83 20.12
C LEU A 6 -7.47 -18.28 19.85
N LYS A 7 -8.41 -19.24 19.81
CA LYS A 7 -8.14 -20.68 19.58
C LYS A 7 -8.69 -21.23 18.25
N HIS A 8 -8.93 -20.38 17.26
CA HIS A 8 -9.14 -20.86 15.89
C HIS A 8 -7.96 -20.42 15.03
N PRO A 9 -7.06 -21.34 14.62
CA PRO A 9 -6.06 -21.00 13.62
C PRO A 9 -6.79 -20.53 12.36
N PHE A 10 -6.36 -19.39 11.83
CA PHE A 10 -6.82 -18.88 10.53
C PHE A 10 -6.75 -20.04 9.51
N PRO A 11 -7.82 -20.37 8.77
CA PRO A 11 -7.82 -21.54 7.89
C PRO A 11 -6.67 -21.44 6.89
N LEU A 12 -5.86 -22.50 6.78
CA LEU A 12 -4.69 -22.56 5.89
C LEU A 12 -5.03 -22.18 4.44
N GLU A 13 -6.26 -22.44 3.99
CA GLU A 13 -6.72 -22.05 2.65
C GLU A 13 -6.97 -20.54 2.50
N GLN A 14 -7.44 -19.85 3.55
CA GLN A 14 -7.55 -18.39 3.55
C GLN A 14 -6.18 -17.73 3.67
N PHE A 15 -5.25 -18.37 4.38
CA PHE A 15 -3.85 -17.94 4.48
C PHE A 15 -3.09 -18.16 3.16
N LEU A 16 -3.31 -19.28 2.48
CA LEU A 16 -2.80 -19.53 1.12
C LEU A 16 -3.49 -18.61 0.09
N GLY A 17 -4.77 -18.29 0.27
CA GLY A 17 -5.46 -17.27 -0.53
C GLY A 17 -4.88 -15.87 -0.31
N PHE A 18 -4.48 -15.53 0.91
CA PHE A 18 -3.79 -14.29 1.26
C PHE A 18 -2.37 -14.22 0.67
N ILE A 19 -1.62 -15.32 0.74
CA ILE A 19 -0.29 -15.44 0.11
C ILE A 19 -0.39 -15.43 -1.42
N ASN A 20 -1.33 -16.17 -2.02
CA ASN A 20 -1.56 -16.17 -3.47
C ASN A 20 -2.05 -14.81 -3.98
N ALA A 21 -2.87 -14.11 -3.18
CA ALA A 21 -3.24 -12.73 -3.48
C ALA A 21 -1.97 -11.87 -3.51
N LEU A 22 -1.12 -11.92 -2.48
CA LEU A 22 0.16 -11.18 -2.44
C LEU A 22 1.11 -11.54 -3.61
N GLN A 23 1.20 -12.81 -3.99
CA GLN A 23 2.08 -13.33 -5.07
C GLN A 23 1.68 -12.89 -6.48
N SER A 24 0.48 -12.33 -6.69
CA SER A 24 -0.05 -12.06 -8.03
C SER A 24 0.04 -10.60 -8.49
N TRP A 25 0.63 -9.70 -7.69
CA TRP A 25 0.65 -8.27 -8.01
C TRP A 25 1.90 -7.85 -8.76
N ILE A 26 1.92 -8.18 -10.05
CA ILE A 26 2.97 -7.84 -10.99
C ILE A 26 2.77 -6.39 -11.47
N ILE A 27 3.73 -5.50 -11.18
CA ILE A 27 3.74 -4.13 -11.70
C ILE A 27 4.72 -4.07 -12.88
N TYR A 28 4.21 -3.73 -14.06
CA TYR A 28 5.02 -3.41 -15.23
C TYR A 28 5.41 -1.93 -15.18
N GLN A 29 6.69 -1.62 -14.92
CA GLN A 29 7.23 -0.31 -15.23
C GLN A 29 8.10 -0.40 -16.48
N GLY A 30 7.71 0.36 -17.52
CA GLY A 30 8.49 0.69 -18.72
C GLY A 30 9.67 -0.21 -19.04
N GLY A 31 9.42 -1.33 -19.72
CA GLY A 31 10.41 -2.03 -20.51
C GLY A 31 11.23 -3.14 -19.83
N GLU A 32 11.65 -3.01 -18.56
CA GLU A 32 12.68 -3.94 -18.02
C GLU A 32 12.59 -4.29 -16.53
N GLY A 33 11.39 -4.33 -15.91
CA GLY A 33 11.34 -4.86 -14.55
C GLY A 33 9.95 -5.09 -13.98
N PHE A 34 9.75 -6.30 -13.46
CA PHE A 34 8.63 -6.65 -12.59
C PHE A 34 9.07 -6.56 -11.14
N ALA A 35 8.25 -5.98 -10.26
CA ALA A 35 8.52 -5.94 -8.82
C ALA A 35 7.43 -6.69 -8.04
N GLU A 36 7.82 -7.71 -7.28
CA GLU A 36 6.95 -8.41 -6.32
C GLU A 36 7.24 -7.91 -4.90
N PHE A 37 6.17 -7.60 -4.15
CA PHE A 37 6.26 -7.19 -2.75
C PHE A 37 5.75 -8.30 -1.87
N THR A 38 6.63 -8.79 -1.01
CA THR A 38 6.25 -9.81 -0.03
C THR A 38 6.72 -9.41 1.35
N SER A 39 6.00 -9.91 2.34
CA SER A 39 6.40 -9.85 3.74
C SER A 39 6.76 -11.27 4.15
N ARG A 40 7.97 -11.47 4.68
CA ARG A 40 8.40 -12.80 5.10
C ARG A 40 7.77 -13.10 6.46
N LEU A 41 6.87 -14.09 6.49
CA LEU A 41 6.23 -14.58 7.70
C LEU A 41 7.09 -15.70 8.29
N GLU A 42 7.60 -15.50 9.51
CA GLU A 42 8.21 -16.58 10.29
C GLU A 42 7.16 -17.16 11.27
N PRO A 43 7.20 -18.47 11.58
CA PRO A 43 6.27 -19.06 12.54
C PRO A 43 6.29 -18.32 13.89
N GLY A 44 5.15 -17.73 14.28
CA GLY A 44 5.03 -16.91 15.50
C GLY A 44 5.39 -15.44 15.35
N SER A 45 5.68 -14.95 14.14
CA SER A 45 5.95 -13.55 13.82
C SER A 45 4.80 -12.92 13.01
N PHE A 46 4.57 -11.63 13.20
CA PHE A 46 3.62 -10.82 12.41
C PHE A 46 4.23 -10.32 11.08
N GLY A 47 5.35 -10.90 10.63
CA GLY A 47 6.10 -10.47 9.44
C GLY A 47 7.51 -9.98 9.79
N SER A 48 8.44 -10.08 8.84
CA SER A 48 9.84 -9.61 8.95
C SER A 48 10.13 -8.49 7.95
N GLY A 49 9.26 -7.48 7.95
CA GLY A 49 9.35 -6.34 7.06
C GLY A 49 8.87 -6.63 5.62
N THR A 50 8.83 -5.58 4.82
CA THR A 50 8.45 -5.62 3.40
C THR A 50 9.69 -5.70 2.53
N HIS A 51 9.69 -6.59 1.55
CA HIS A 51 10.82 -6.82 0.63
C HIS A 51 10.34 -6.69 -0.80
N ALA A 52 11.19 -6.15 -1.69
CA ALA A 52 10.92 -6.15 -3.12
C ALA A 52 11.89 -7.07 -3.86
N PHE A 53 11.32 -7.89 -4.73
CA PHE A 53 12.05 -8.75 -5.66
C PHE A 53 11.85 -8.24 -7.08
N THR A 54 12.87 -8.36 -7.92
CA THR A 54 12.80 -8.01 -9.34
C THR A 54 12.99 -9.26 -10.19
N LEU A 55 12.13 -9.46 -11.19
CA LEU A 55 12.31 -10.58 -12.13
C LEU A 55 13.55 -10.35 -12.99
N ASP A 56 14.52 -11.25 -12.91
CA ASP A 56 15.61 -11.35 -13.86
C ASP A 56 15.10 -12.12 -15.09
N HIS A 57 14.99 -11.41 -16.21
CA HIS A 57 14.51 -11.98 -17.47
C HIS A 57 15.46 -13.00 -18.11
N SER A 58 16.75 -12.99 -17.74
CA SER A 58 17.73 -13.91 -18.29
C SER A 58 17.65 -15.29 -17.63
N THR A 59 17.30 -15.34 -16.35
CA THR A 59 17.17 -16.59 -15.59
C THR A 59 15.73 -17.02 -15.37
N GLY A 60 14.78 -16.07 -15.37
CA GLY A 60 13.40 -16.29 -14.97
C GLY A 60 13.17 -16.24 -13.46
N ASP A 61 14.19 -15.89 -12.67
CA ASP A 61 14.14 -15.87 -11.22
C ASP A 61 13.78 -14.48 -10.66
N PHE A 62 13.03 -14.46 -9.55
CA PHE A 62 12.85 -13.26 -8.76
C PHE A 62 14.04 -13.03 -7.83
N ILE A 63 14.78 -11.96 -8.05
CA ILE A 63 15.97 -11.58 -7.28
C ILE A 63 15.61 -10.52 -6.25
N LEU A 64 16.02 -10.72 -5.00
CA LEU A 64 15.84 -9.70 -3.95
C LEU A 64 16.60 -8.43 -4.30
N THR A 65 15.90 -7.32 -4.58
CA THR A 65 16.51 -6.03 -4.94
C THR A 65 16.40 -4.98 -3.85
N HIS A 66 15.34 -5.04 -3.03
CA HIS A 66 15.15 -4.12 -1.92
C HIS A 66 14.79 -4.89 -0.64
N PRO A 67 15.79 -5.28 0.16
CA PRO A 67 15.55 -5.91 1.46
C PRO A 67 15.00 -4.87 2.45
N SER A 68 14.03 -5.28 3.26
CA SER A 68 13.52 -4.52 4.41
C SER A 68 13.21 -3.05 4.09
N LEU A 69 12.35 -2.84 3.09
CA LEU A 69 11.89 -1.52 2.68
C LEU A 69 11.32 -0.75 3.86
N ILE A 70 11.79 0.48 3.99
CA ILE A 70 11.26 1.48 4.91
C ILE A 70 10.72 2.64 4.08
N ILE A 71 9.44 2.92 4.23
CA ILE A 71 8.81 4.04 3.54
C ILE A 71 9.44 5.33 4.06
N PRO A 72 9.82 6.27 3.19
CA PRO A 72 10.24 7.59 3.63
C PRO A 72 9.17 8.19 4.55
N PRO A 73 9.53 8.76 5.71
CA PRO A 73 8.57 9.28 6.69
C PRO A 73 7.70 10.40 6.11
N ARG A 74 8.07 10.91 4.93
CA ARG A 74 7.31 11.89 4.18
C ARG A 74 7.54 11.78 2.68
N GLY A 75 6.46 11.84 1.90
CA GLY A 75 6.50 12.18 0.48
C GLY A 75 5.71 13.45 0.17
N GLN A 76 5.89 13.98 -1.04
CA GLN A 76 5.17 15.14 -1.57
C GLN A 76 4.34 14.73 -2.80
N ILE A 77 3.78 13.52 -2.75
CA ILE A 77 2.97 12.94 -3.83
C ILE A 77 1.65 12.50 -3.23
N TYR A 78 0.55 12.86 -3.88
CA TYR A 78 -0.75 12.26 -3.62
C TYR A 78 -1.25 11.56 -4.88
N SER A 79 -1.99 10.48 -4.69
CA SER A 79 -2.54 9.67 -5.76
C SER A 79 -3.97 9.32 -5.47
N VAL A 80 -4.86 9.87 -6.28
CA VAL A 80 -6.30 9.64 -6.24
C VAL A 80 -6.87 10.00 -7.61
N ASN A 81 -8.00 9.39 -7.97
CA ASN A 81 -8.67 9.72 -9.23
C ASN A 81 -9.35 11.09 -9.15
N ASP A 82 -8.62 12.17 -9.46
CA ASP A 82 -9.10 13.55 -9.39
C ASP A 82 -10.40 13.81 -10.18
N ALA A 83 -10.73 13.00 -11.20
CA ALA A 83 -12.00 13.10 -11.92
C ALA A 83 -13.23 12.82 -11.04
N ARG A 84 -13.05 12.18 -9.88
CA ARG A 84 -14.09 11.86 -8.90
C ARG A 84 -14.21 12.90 -7.79
N TYR A 85 -13.54 14.05 -7.90
CA TYR A 85 -13.47 15.09 -6.86
C TYR A 85 -14.81 15.40 -6.18
N PHE A 86 -15.87 15.57 -6.97
CA PHE A 86 -17.19 15.93 -6.45
C PHE A 86 -17.92 14.79 -5.74
N ASP A 87 -17.55 13.54 -6.04
CA ASP A 87 -18.10 12.33 -5.42
C ASP A 87 -17.45 12.03 -4.05
N TRP A 88 -16.35 12.71 -3.71
CA TRP A 88 -15.59 12.41 -2.51
C TRP A 88 -16.24 12.96 -1.22
N PRO A 89 -15.99 12.29 -0.08
CA PRO A 89 -16.28 12.85 1.24
C PRO A 89 -15.59 14.20 1.45
N GLU A 90 -16.21 15.07 2.25
CA GLU A 90 -15.71 16.43 2.51
C GLU A 90 -14.28 16.44 3.07
N GLY A 91 -13.96 15.51 3.99
CA GLY A 91 -12.62 15.40 4.57
C GLY A 91 -11.54 15.15 3.52
N LEU A 92 -11.80 14.26 2.55
CA LEU A 92 -10.85 13.96 1.47
C LEU A 92 -10.65 15.18 0.56
N ARG A 93 -11.73 15.89 0.19
CA ARG A 93 -11.64 17.13 -0.59
C ARG A 93 -10.77 18.17 0.12
N LYS A 94 -11.05 18.42 1.41
CA LYS A 94 -10.29 19.37 2.24
C LYS A 94 -8.80 19.00 2.31
N TYR A 95 -8.49 17.72 2.55
CA TYR A 95 -7.11 17.25 2.59
C TYR A 95 -6.38 17.50 1.26
N ILE A 96 -6.99 17.10 0.14
CA ILE A 96 -6.40 17.26 -1.19
C ILE A 96 -6.18 18.75 -1.54
N ASP A 97 -7.17 19.60 -1.30
CA ASP A 97 -7.03 21.05 -1.53
C ASP A 97 -5.91 21.66 -0.68
N THR A 98 -5.80 21.22 0.58
CA THR A 98 -4.77 21.67 1.51
C THR A 98 -3.36 21.33 1.01
N VAL A 99 -3.13 20.08 0.59
CA VAL A 99 -1.80 19.66 0.12
C VAL A 99 -1.45 20.21 -1.26
N ARG A 100 -2.44 20.41 -2.15
CA ARG A 100 -2.26 21.08 -3.47
C ARG A 100 -1.83 22.53 -3.33
N GLN A 101 -2.40 23.23 -2.36
CA GLN A 101 -2.07 24.62 -2.08
C GLN A 101 -0.77 24.78 -1.27
N GLY A 102 -0.21 23.68 -0.75
CA GLY A 102 0.93 23.73 0.16
C GLY A 102 0.56 24.42 1.48
N LYS A 103 -0.69 24.25 1.93
CA LYS A 103 -1.22 24.80 3.19
C LYS A 103 -1.32 23.76 4.30
N GLY A 104 -0.80 22.55 4.07
CA GLY A 104 -0.75 21.51 5.09
C GLY A 104 0.20 21.89 6.22
N ARG A 105 0.31 21.01 7.23
CA ARG A 105 1.25 21.13 8.35
C ARG A 105 2.68 21.47 7.91
N TYR A 106 3.02 21.14 6.66
CA TYR A 106 4.28 21.53 6.06
C TYR A 106 4.01 22.22 4.72
N PRO A 107 4.58 23.42 4.51
CA PRO A 107 4.15 24.32 3.46
C PRO A 107 4.82 23.99 2.12
N LYS A 108 4.57 22.78 1.59
CA LYS A 108 5.00 22.37 0.26
C LYS A 108 3.82 21.80 -0.53
N LYS A 109 3.73 22.18 -1.80
CA LYS A 109 2.71 21.67 -2.72
C LYS A 109 3.01 20.22 -3.06
N TYR A 110 2.01 19.36 -2.97
CA TYR A 110 2.15 17.96 -3.38
C TYR A 110 1.90 17.83 -4.88
N SER A 111 2.65 16.95 -5.53
CA SER A 111 2.43 16.56 -6.91
C SER A 111 1.34 15.50 -7.01
N ALA A 112 0.41 15.66 -7.94
CA ALA A 112 -0.56 14.63 -8.30
C ALA A 112 0.12 13.55 -9.16
N ARG A 113 -0.06 12.27 -8.83
CA ARG A 113 0.32 11.15 -9.69
C ARG A 113 -0.74 10.06 -9.56
N TYR A 114 -1.41 9.70 -10.65
CA TYR A 114 -2.44 8.66 -10.62
C TYR A 114 -2.27 7.77 -11.85
N ILE A 115 -1.90 6.51 -11.62
CA ILE A 115 -1.64 5.53 -12.68
C ILE A 115 -2.91 4.74 -13.01
N CYS A 116 -3.97 4.85 -12.18
CA CYS A 116 -5.18 4.04 -12.28
C CYS A 116 -4.95 2.54 -12.02
N SER A 117 -3.84 2.22 -11.34
CA SER A 117 -3.56 0.91 -10.77
C SER A 117 -3.16 1.13 -9.32
N LEU A 118 -4.00 0.68 -8.38
CA LEU A 118 -3.75 0.84 -6.95
C LEU A 118 -2.40 0.25 -6.56
N VAL A 119 -2.02 -0.88 -7.18
CA VAL A 119 -0.75 -1.55 -6.95
C VAL A 119 0.42 -0.68 -7.44
N ALA A 120 0.34 -0.10 -8.64
CA ALA A 120 1.40 0.78 -9.16
C ALA A 120 1.54 2.07 -8.32
N ASP A 121 0.41 2.65 -7.93
CA ASP A 121 0.38 3.84 -7.07
C ASP A 121 0.89 3.54 -5.65
N PHE A 122 0.59 2.34 -5.13
CA PHE A 122 1.10 1.84 -3.85
C PHE A 122 2.61 1.60 -3.89
N HIS A 123 3.13 0.97 -4.93
CA HIS A 123 4.56 0.75 -5.12
C HIS A 123 5.37 2.05 -5.11
N ARG A 124 4.89 3.06 -5.86
CA ARG A 124 5.49 4.40 -5.81
C ARG A 124 5.46 4.96 -4.38
N THR A 125 4.36 4.75 -3.65
CA THR A 125 4.22 5.20 -2.27
C THR A 125 5.21 4.49 -1.33
N LEU A 126 5.47 3.19 -1.54
CA LEU A 126 6.50 2.46 -0.78
C LEU A 126 7.90 3.06 -0.97
N LEU A 127 8.27 3.39 -2.22
CA LEU A 127 9.62 3.86 -2.54
C LEU A 127 9.86 5.35 -2.25
N TYR A 128 8.86 6.20 -2.51
CA TYR A 128 9.02 7.65 -2.48
C TYR A 128 8.24 8.33 -1.34
N GLY A 129 7.48 7.56 -0.57
CA GLY A 129 6.53 8.09 0.40
C GLY A 129 5.36 8.83 -0.27
N GLY A 130 4.51 9.43 0.57
CA GLY A 130 3.32 10.14 0.13
C GLY A 130 2.06 9.34 0.43
N VAL A 131 1.02 9.52 -0.37
CA VAL A 131 -0.27 8.85 -0.15
C VAL A 131 -0.86 8.29 -1.44
N ALA A 132 -1.33 7.04 -1.39
CA ALA A 132 -2.15 6.42 -2.42
C ALA A 132 -3.54 6.13 -1.85
N MET A 133 -4.57 6.59 -2.55
CA MET A 133 -5.96 6.54 -2.10
C MET A 133 -6.84 5.97 -3.20
N ASN A 134 -7.77 5.09 -2.80
CA ASN A 134 -8.84 4.61 -3.66
C ASN A 134 -10.18 4.69 -2.89
N PRO A 135 -10.83 5.88 -2.86
CA PRO A 135 -12.02 6.13 -2.03
C PRO A 135 -13.30 5.51 -2.63
N ARG A 136 -13.21 4.31 -3.23
CA ARG A 136 -14.35 3.60 -3.80
C ARG A 136 -15.01 2.74 -2.72
N GLU A 137 -16.34 2.71 -2.73
CA GLU A 137 -17.13 1.87 -1.82
C GLU A 137 -16.92 0.37 -2.05
N HIS A 138 -16.43 -0.03 -3.24
CA HIS A 138 -16.29 -1.42 -3.65
C HIS A 138 -14.84 -1.91 -3.68
N LEU A 139 -13.94 -1.29 -2.92
CA LEU A 139 -12.60 -1.85 -2.73
C LEU A 139 -12.71 -3.15 -1.93
N ARG A 140 -12.12 -4.21 -2.46
CA ARG A 140 -12.32 -5.57 -1.93
C ARG A 140 -11.39 -5.79 -0.76
N LEU A 141 -11.94 -5.80 0.44
CA LEU A 141 -11.17 -5.76 1.69
C LEU A 141 -10.12 -6.89 1.78
N VAL A 142 -10.52 -8.13 1.54
CA VAL A 142 -9.68 -9.32 1.81
C VAL A 142 -8.47 -9.43 0.88
N TYR A 143 -8.58 -9.01 -0.37
CA TYR A 143 -7.55 -9.25 -1.39
C TYR A 143 -7.06 -7.99 -2.11
N GLU A 144 -7.60 -6.81 -1.81
CA GLU A 144 -7.04 -5.53 -2.29
C GLU A 144 -6.55 -4.69 -1.09
N ALA A 145 -7.40 -4.39 -0.10
CA ALA A 145 -7.05 -3.45 0.96
C ALA A 145 -6.15 -4.06 2.05
N ASN A 146 -6.55 -5.19 2.63
CA ASN A 146 -5.82 -5.88 3.69
C ASN A 146 -4.36 -6.24 3.31
N PRO A 147 -4.08 -6.84 2.13
CA PRO A 147 -2.71 -7.18 1.77
C PRO A 147 -1.82 -5.93 1.61
N LEU A 148 -2.34 -4.85 1.03
CA LEU A 148 -1.58 -3.60 0.88
C LEU A 148 -1.37 -2.90 2.23
N SER A 149 -2.37 -2.91 3.13
CA SER A 149 -2.22 -2.39 4.50
C SER A 149 -1.15 -3.15 5.26
N PHE A 150 -1.15 -4.47 5.16
CA PHE A 150 -0.14 -5.28 5.82
C PHE A 150 1.28 -4.94 5.33
N LEU A 151 1.49 -4.85 4.01
CA LEU A 151 2.78 -4.47 3.44
C LEU A 151 3.22 -3.05 3.83
N VAL A 152 2.28 -2.09 3.90
CA VAL A 152 2.62 -0.71 4.24
C VAL A 152 3.01 -0.58 5.70
N GLU A 153 2.32 -1.28 6.60
CA GLU A 153 2.61 -1.29 8.03
C GLU A 153 3.95 -1.95 8.33
N GLN A 154 4.25 -3.07 7.66
CA GLN A 154 5.55 -3.74 7.75
C GLN A 154 6.71 -2.88 7.22
N ALA A 155 6.42 -1.89 6.37
CA ALA A 155 7.39 -0.92 5.86
C ALA A 155 7.41 0.41 6.67
N GLY A 156 6.71 0.48 7.80
CA GLY A 156 6.66 1.66 8.68
C GLY A 156 5.65 2.75 8.27
N GLY A 157 4.80 2.47 7.29
CA GLY A 157 3.67 3.32 6.91
C GLY A 157 2.38 3.00 7.68
N LYS A 158 1.25 3.49 7.15
CA LYS A 158 -0.09 3.28 7.72
C LYS A 158 -1.10 3.00 6.62
N GLY A 159 -1.93 1.98 6.82
CA GLY A 159 -3.17 1.80 6.07
C GLY A 159 -4.36 2.28 6.90
N SER A 160 -5.36 2.87 6.25
CA SER A 160 -6.57 3.35 6.91
C SER A 160 -7.74 3.28 5.95
N ASP A 161 -8.93 3.03 6.49
CA ASP A 161 -10.15 3.46 5.81
C ASP A 161 -10.20 5.00 5.85
N VAL A 162 -10.76 5.63 4.81
CA VAL A 162 -10.87 7.10 4.74
C VAL A 162 -12.01 7.54 5.66
N ASN A 163 -11.94 7.21 6.94
CA ASN A 163 -12.88 7.71 7.93
C ASN A 163 -12.48 9.15 8.31
N PRO A 164 -13.42 10.11 8.27
CA PRO A 164 -13.16 11.55 8.39
C PRO A 164 -12.64 12.01 9.77
N GLY A 165 -12.38 11.08 10.70
CA GLY A 165 -11.85 11.37 12.04
C GLY A 165 -10.32 11.24 12.18
N TYR A 166 -9.63 10.70 11.18
CA TYR A 166 -8.17 10.59 11.21
C TYR A 166 -7.53 11.75 10.43
N GLU A 167 -6.83 12.61 11.17
CA GLU A 167 -5.85 13.51 10.57
C GLU A 167 -4.70 12.65 10.00
N VAL A 168 -4.58 12.63 8.68
CA VAL A 168 -3.39 12.15 7.95
C VAL A 168 -2.24 13.14 8.06
#